data_AF-A0A4Z0MZC4-F1
#
_entry.id   AF-A0A4Z0MZC4-F1
#
_cell.length_a   1.000
_cell.length_b   1.000
_cell.length_c   1.000
_cell.angle_alpha   90.00
_cell.angle_beta   90.00
_cell.angle_gamma   90.00
#
_symmetry.space_group_name_H-M   'P 1'
#
loop_
_entity.id
_entity.type
_entity.pdbx_description
1 polymer ?
#
loop_
_entity_poly.entity_id
_entity_poly.type
_entity_poly.pdbx_seq_one_letter_code
_entity_poly.pdbx_strand_id
1 'polypeptide(L)'
;VEGLMPISDGARKFFQKHFKGREVFIGLDTAVTLGHPTTIAVGLLLIPIMLILASILPGNKVLPLADLPVAPFFICMATVIHRGDLIRTLLSGIIVMITVLLIATQFAPYFTDMALKGGFSFAAENAQITALSVGNMFGWSISELMSLGMIGVVIVVGIVASIILVLRKRELPE
;
A
#
# COMPACT_ATOMS: atom_id res chain seq x y z
N VAL A 1 -13.07 -5.74 14.19
CA VAL A 1 -11.79 -6.15 14.82
C VAL A 1 -12.00 -7.17 15.93
N GLU A 2 -13.13 -7.12 16.64
CA GLU A 2 -13.46 -8.09 17.71
C GLU A 2 -13.51 -9.56 17.26
N GLY A 3 -13.97 -9.82 16.03
CA GLY A 3 -14.01 -11.18 15.48
C GLY A 3 -12.65 -11.84 15.22
N LEU A 4 -11.56 -11.07 15.16
CA LEU A 4 -10.20 -11.61 14.96
C LEU A 4 -9.46 -11.86 16.29
N MET A 5 -9.90 -11.22 17.39
CA MET A 5 -9.33 -11.45 18.72
C MET A 5 -9.28 -12.93 19.13
N PRO A 6 -10.34 -13.75 18.96
CA PRO A 6 -10.29 -15.16 19.33
C PRO A 6 -9.28 -15.97 18.51
N ILE A 7 -9.04 -15.61 17.24
CA ILE A 7 -8.02 -16.24 16.40
C ILE A 7 -6.62 -15.86 16.90
N SER A 8 -6.39 -14.57 17.19
CA SER A 8 -5.13 -14.08 17.75
C SER A 8 -4.81 -14.73 19.10
N ASP A 9 -5.80 -14.89 19.98
CA ASP A 9 -5.64 -15.55 21.28
C ASP A 9 -5.35 -17.05 21.13
N GLY A 10 -6.03 -17.72 20.19
CA GLY A 10 -5.76 -19.12 19.85
C GLY A 10 -4.33 -19.33 19.35
N ALA A 11 -3.88 -18.48 18.42
CA ALA A 11 -2.51 -18.48 17.94
C ALA A 11 -1.52 -18.24 19.09
N ARG A 12 -1.79 -17.26 19.96
CA ARG A 12 -0.92 -16.96 21.12
C ARG A 12 -0.76 -18.16 22.05
N LYS A 13 -1.84 -18.89 22.35
CA LYS A 13 -1.80 -20.13 23.15
C LYS A 13 -1.01 -21.24 22.45
N PHE A 14 -1.18 -21.41 21.14
CA PHE A 14 -0.42 -22.36 20.34
C PHE A 14 1.09 -22.05 20.39
N PHE A 15 1.48 -20.79 20.19
CA PHE A 15 2.87 -20.37 20.23
C PHE A 15 3.47 -20.49 21.63
N GLN A 16 2.76 -20.10 22.69
CA GLN A 16 3.25 -20.27 24.07
C GLN A 16 3.54 -21.74 24.42
N LYS A 17 2.69 -22.67 23.94
CA LYS A 17 2.88 -24.12 24.15
C LYS A 17 4.14 -24.67 23.46
N HIS A 18 4.48 -24.18 22.28
CA HIS A 18 5.57 -24.73 21.45
C HIS A 18 6.89 -23.95 21.54
N PHE A 19 6.85 -22.66 21.84
CA PHE A 19 8.02 -21.76 21.81
C PHE A 19 8.54 -21.37 23.20
N LYS A 20 8.21 -22.17 24.22
CA LYS A 20 8.84 -22.16 25.56
C LYS A 20 8.95 -20.76 26.20
N GLY A 21 7.88 -19.97 26.15
CA GLY A 21 7.80 -18.67 26.83
C GLY A 21 8.56 -17.51 26.16
N ARG A 22 9.02 -17.64 24.91
CA ARG A 22 9.54 -16.50 24.15
C ARG A 22 8.41 -15.55 23.73
N GLU A 23 8.68 -14.25 23.73
CA GLU A 23 7.78 -13.27 23.13
C GLU A 23 7.79 -13.43 21.61
N VAL A 24 6.62 -13.70 21.03
CA VAL A 24 6.44 -13.88 19.59
C VAL A 24 5.54 -12.76 19.08
N PHE A 25 6.07 -11.97 18.15
CA PHE A 25 5.32 -10.94 17.44
C PHE A 25 4.75 -11.54 16.17
N ILE A 26 3.42 -11.50 16.03
CA ILE A 26 2.72 -11.98 14.82
C ILE A 26 2.38 -10.76 13.98
N GLY A 27 2.96 -10.67 12.79
CA GLY A 27 2.54 -9.69 11.80
C GLY A 27 1.10 -9.96 11.38
N LEU A 28 0.22 -8.96 11.51
CA LEU A 28 -1.18 -9.02 11.11
C LEU A 28 -1.41 -8.15 9.87
N ASP A 29 -2.43 -8.49 9.08
CA ASP A 29 -2.84 -7.69 7.93
C ASP A 29 -3.24 -6.26 8.36
N THR A 30 -2.92 -5.27 7.52
CA THR A 30 -3.23 -3.87 7.80
C THR A 30 -4.72 -3.60 7.98
N ALA A 31 -5.60 -4.44 7.42
CA ALA A 31 -7.05 -4.34 7.57
C ALA A 31 -7.50 -4.39 9.04
N VAL A 32 -6.70 -4.98 9.94
CA VAL A 32 -6.96 -4.95 11.39
C VAL A 32 -7.01 -3.51 11.92
N THR A 33 -6.21 -2.61 11.35
CA THR A 33 -6.15 -1.19 11.75
C THR A 33 -7.29 -0.34 11.20
N LEU A 34 -8.11 -0.86 10.29
CA LEU A 34 -9.30 -0.15 9.78
C LEU A 34 -10.33 0.09 10.86
N GLY A 35 -10.39 -0.75 11.89
CA GLY A 35 -11.29 -0.53 13.01
C GLY A 35 -10.84 0.57 13.96
N HIS A 36 -9.64 1.15 13.77
CA HIS A 36 -9.18 2.25 14.60
C HIS A 36 -9.99 3.52 14.27
N PRO A 37 -10.59 4.20 15.26
CA PRO A 37 -11.44 5.36 15.02
C PRO A 37 -10.79 6.45 14.16
N THR A 38 -9.50 6.72 14.38
CA THR A 38 -8.73 7.67 13.57
C THR A 38 -8.64 7.26 12.10
N THR A 39 -8.43 5.97 11.79
CA THR A 39 -8.35 5.49 10.40
C THR A 39 -9.69 5.69 9.69
N ILE A 40 -10.80 5.38 10.37
CA ILE A 40 -12.15 5.58 9.80
C ILE A 40 -12.41 7.08 9.57
N ALA A 41 -12.13 7.91 10.56
CA ALA A 41 -12.37 9.34 10.50
C ALA A 41 -11.54 10.02 9.39
N VAL A 42 -10.24 9.76 9.36
CA VAL A 42 -9.35 10.33 8.33
C VAL A 42 -9.69 9.75 6.95
N GLY A 43 -10.01 8.47 6.86
CA GLY A 43 -10.42 7.83 5.61
C GLY A 43 -11.67 8.48 5.02
N LEU A 44 -12.67 8.78 5.84
CA LEU A 44 -13.88 9.49 5.41
C LEU A 44 -13.59 10.93 4.97
N LEU A 45 -12.71 11.64 5.67
CA LEU A 45 -12.27 12.99 5.29
C LEU A 45 -11.45 12.98 3.99
N LEU A 46 -10.69 11.92 3.74
CA LEU A 46 -9.87 11.81 2.53
C LEU A 46 -10.68 11.59 1.26
N ILE A 47 -11.89 11.04 1.33
CA ILE A 47 -12.76 10.84 0.15
C ILE A 47 -12.98 12.16 -0.62
N PRO A 48 -13.54 13.23 -0.03
CA PRO A 48 -13.72 14.49 -0.75
C PRO A 48 -12.39 15.15 -1.11
N ILE A 49 -11.37 15.04 -0.25
CA ILE A 49 -10.03 15.61 -0.52
C ILE A 49 -9.39 14.95 -1.73
N MET A 50 -9.53 13.63 -1.88
CA MET A 50 -9.00 12.86 -3.00
C MET A 50 -9.63 13.29 -4.33
N LEU A 51 -10.94 13.57 -4.35
CA LEU A 51 -11.61 14.09 -5.55
C LEU A 51 -11.09 15.48 -5.92
N ILE A 52 -10.89 16.34 -4.93
CA ILE A 52 -10.29 17.67 -5.15
C ILE A 52 -8.88 17.51 -5.70
N LEU A 53 -8.04 16.69 -5.05
CA LEU A 53 -6.67 16.39 -5.50
C LEU A 53 -6.68 15.85 -6.93
N ALA A 54 -7.52 14.88 -7.26
CA ALA A 54 -7.60 14.30 -8.58
C ALA A 54 -7.93 15.35 -9.67
N SER A 55 -8.73 16.36 -9.33
CA SER A 55 -9.10 17.45 -10.24
C SER A 55 -7.99 18.50 -10.42
N ILE A 56 -7.27 18.86 -9.35
CA ILE A 56 -6.30 19.96 -9.39
C ILE A 56 -4.86 19.53 -9.61
N LEU A 57 -4.53 18.25 -9.36
CA LEU A 57 -3.15 17.78 -9.34
C LEU A 57 -2.58 17.75 -10.78
N PRO A 58 -1.53 18.54 -11.08
CA PRO A 58 -0.96 18.57 -12.42
C PRO A 58 -0.35 17.21 -12.76
N GLY A 59 -0.62 16.75 -13.99
CA GLY A 59 -0.14 15.45 -14.48
C GLY A 59 -1.00 14.26 -14.07
N ASN A 60 -2.03 14.44 -13.23
CA ASN A 60 -3.01 13.40 -12.95
C ASN A 60 -4.04 13.28 -14.08
N LYS A 61 -4.39 12.05 -14.47
CA LYS A 61 -5.48 11.74 -15.41
C LYS A 61 -6.52 10.80 -14.80
N VAL A 62 -6.33 10.39 -13.54
CA VAL A 62 -7.16 9.39 -12.88
C VAL A 62 -8.22 10.07 -12.02
N LEU A 63 -9.49 9.74 -12.27
CA LEU A 63 -10.59 10.10 -11.38
C LEU A 63 -11.03 8.86 -10.58
N PRO A 64 -10.76 8.80 -9.26
CA PRO A 64 -10.84 7.56 -8.47
C PRO A 64 -12.26 7.15 -8.03
N LEU A 65 -13.28 7.30 -8.86
CA LEU A 65 -14.68 7.12 -8.45
C LEU A 65 -14.99 5.71 -7.89
N ALA A 66 -14.46 4.67 -8.54
CA ALA A 66 -14.68 3.29 -8.13
C ALA A 66 -13.89 2.91 -6.86
N ASP A 67 -12.77 3.59 -6.60
CA ASP A 67 -11.81 3.24 -5.54
C ASP A 67 -11.99 4.10 -4.27
N LEU A 68 -12.93 5.07 -4.25
CA LEU A 68 -13.21 5.92 -3.09
C LEU A 68 -13.46 5.16 -1.77
N PRO A 69 -14.22 4.03 -1.74
CA PRO A 69 -14.46 3.31 -0.49
C PRO A 69 -13.19 2.69 0.12
N VAL A 70 -12.12 2.56 -0.68
CA VAL A 70 -10.85 1.95 -0.27
C VAL A 70 -9.90 2.99 0.33
N ALA A 71 -10.25 4.29 0.32
CA ALA A 71 -9.44 5.38 0.89
C ALA A 71 -8.88 5.10 2.31
N PRO A 72 -9.64 4.52 3.26
CA PRO A 72 -9.12 4.22 4.60
C PRO A 72 -7.94 3.23 4.61
N PHE A 73 -7.84 2.33 3.62
CA PHE A 73 -6.74 1.36 3.53
C PHE A 73 -5.39 2.03 3.24
N PHE A 74 -5.39 3.11 2.44
CA PHE A 74 -4.15 3.82 2.08
C PHE A 74 -3.48 4.54 3.25
N ILE A 75 -4.19 4.71 4.37
CA ILE A 75 -3.68 5.41 5.57
C ILE A 75 -3.52 4.51 6.79
N CYS A 76 -3.84 3.22 6.69
CA CYS A 76 -3.71 2.26 7.79
C CYS A 76 -2.34 2.34 8.47
N MET A 77 -1.27 2.35 7.68
CA MET A 77 0.10 2.45 8.19
C MET A 77 0.38 3.83 8.80
N ALA A 78 -0.15 4.90 8.20
CA ALA A 78 0.01 6.26 8.71
C ALA A 78 -0.63 6.39 10.11
N THR A 79 -1.80 5.82 10.34
CA THR A 79 -2.44 5.85 11.67
C THR A 79 -1.54 5.22 12.74
N VAL A 80 -0.90 4.08 12.43
CA VAL A 80 0.00 3.38 13.36
C VAL A 80 1.26 4.20 13.63
N ILE A 81 1.90 4.73 12.58
CA ILE A 81 3.11 5.57 12.70
C ILE A 81 2.85 6.81 13.55
N HIS A 82 1.70 7.48 13.32
CA HIS A 82 1.31 8.68 14.06
C HIS A 82 0.62 8.39 15.39
N ARG A 83 0.59 7.12 15.83
CA ARG A 83 0.00 6.69 17.11
C ARG A 83 -1.45 7.18 17.30
N GLY A 84 -2.22 7.19 16.21
CA GLY A 84 -3.63 7.61 16.23
C GLY A 84 -3.88 9.12 16.19
N ASP A 85 -2.86 9.97 16.01
CA ASP A 85 -3.04 11.42 15.81
C ASP A 85 -3.76 11.70 14.48
N LEU A 86 -4.93 12.34 14.56
CA LEU A 86 -5.80 12.58 13.41
C LEU A 86 -5.17 13.50 12.37
N ILE A 87 -4.58 14.62 12.81
CA ILE A 87 -4.07 15.66 11.91
C ILE A 87 -2.82 15.16 11.18
N ARG A 88 -1.90 14.53 11.90
CA ARG A 88 -0.67 13.99 11.30
C ARG A 88 -0.97 12.84 10.33
N THR A 89 -1.95 12.01 10.67
CA THR A 89 -2.43 10.94 9.79
C THR A 89 -3.08 11.51 8.53
N LEU A 90 -3.91 12.55 8.65
CA LEU A 90 -4.53 13.21 7.51
C LEU A 90 -3.51 13.83 6.55
N LEU A 91 -2.53 14.56 7.08
CA LEU A 91 -1.47 15.17 6.27
C LEU A 91 -0.67 14.10 5.52
N SER A 92 -0.33 13.00 6.19
CA SER A 92 0.37 11.88 5.55
C SER A 92 -0.50 11.20 4.50
N GLY A 93 -1.80 11.05 4.75
CA GLY A 93 -2.75 10.51 3.79
C GLY A 93 -2.87 11.35 2.52
N ILE A 94 -2.82 12.68 2.64
CA ILE A 94 -2.79 13.60 1.50
C ILE A 94 -1.54 13.36 0.65
N ILE A 95 -0.36 13.29 1.27
CA ILE A 95 0.92 13.05 0.57
C ILE A 95 0.92 11.69 -0.13
N VAL A 96 0.45 10.65 0.56
CA VAL A 96 0.30 9.31 -0.02
C VAL A 96 -0.64 9.36 -1.22
N MET A 97 -1.77 10.06 -1.11
CA MET A 97 -2.76 10.11 -2.19
C MET A 97 -2.25 10.85 -3.42
N ILE A 98 -1.52 11.94 -3.24
CA ILE A 98 -0.84 12.63 -4.36
C ILE A 98 0.05 11.66 -5.13
N THR A 99 0.84 10.87 -4.39
CA THR A 99 1.78 9.91 -4.99
C THR A 99 1.04 8.77 -5.69
N VAL A 100 0.00 8.22 -5.04
CA VAL A 100 -0.86 7.15 -5.59
C VAL A 100 -1.50 7.57 -6.91
N LEU A 101 -2.06 8.78 -6.98
CA LEU A 101 -2.72 9.31 -8.19
C LEU A 101 -1.74 9.49 -9.36
N LEU A 102 -0.54 10.01 -9.10
CA LEU A 102 0.49 10.18 -10.13
C LEU A 102 0.99 8.84 -10.65
N ILE A 103 1.26 7.90 -9.75
CA ILE A 103 1.69 6.54 -10.13
C ILE A 103 0.57 5.85 -10.93
N ALA A 104 -0.68 5.91 -10.47
CA ALA A 104 -1.82 5.32 -11.18
C ALA A 104 -2.00 5.94 -12.58
N THR A 105 -1.72 7.24 -12.73
CA THR A 105 -1.72 7.89 -14.05
C THR A 105 -0.61 7.35 -14.95
N GLN A 106 0.60 7.19 -14.40
CA GLN A 106 1.73 6.66 -15.15
C GLN A 106 1.50 5.22 -15.60
N PHE A 107 0.83 4.41 -14.77
CA PHE A 107 0.59 3.00 -15.06
C PHE A 107 -0.65 2.72 -15.93
N ALA A 108 -1.55 3.69 -16.11
CA ALA A 108 -2.77 3.52 -16.88
C ALA A 108 -2.54 2.93 -18.30
N PRO A 109 -1.52 3.33 -19.08
CA PRO A 109 -1.28 2.74 -20.40
C PRO A 109 -0.95 1.24 -20.35
N TYR A 110 -0.18 0.79 -19.35
CA TYR A 110 0.19 -0.63 -19.22
C TYR A 110 -1.04 -1.49 -18.88
N PHE A 111 -1.90 -1.01 -17.98
CA PHE A 111 -3.15 -1.71 -17.64
C PHE A 111 -4.13 -1.73 -18.80
N THR A 112 -4.21 -0.64 -19.55
CA THR A 112 -5.04 -0.53 -20.75
C THR A 112 -4.58 -1.52 -21.83
N ASP A 113 -3.28 -1.62 -22.10
CA ASP A 113 -2.71 -2.58 -23.06
C ASP A 113 -2.95 -4.04 -22.62
N MET A 114 -2.78 -4.33 -21.32
CA MET A 114 -3.09 -5.66 -20.77
C MET A 114 -4.57 -6.01 -20.92
N ALA A 115 -5.48 -5.05 -20.67
CA ALA A 115 -6.92 -5.27 -20.85
C ALA A 115 -7.29 -5.55 -22.31
N LEU A 116 -6.72 -4.78 -23.26
CA LEU A 116 -6.92 -5.00 -24.70
C LEU A 116 -6.44 -6.39 -25.14
N LYS A 117 -5.23 -6.80 -24.69
CA LYS A 117 -4.70 -8.13 -24.96
C LYS A 117 -5.54 -9.25 -24.35
N GLY A 118 -6.21 -8.97 -23.23
CA GLY A 118 -7.17 -9.86 -22.59
C GLY A 118 -8.55 -9.92 -23.28
N GLY A 119 -8.74 -9.18 -24.39
CA GLY A 119 -10.01 -9.15 -25.13
C GLY A 119 -11.03 -8.14 -24.61
N PHE A 120 -10.63 -7.19 -23.77
CA PHE A 120 -11.51 -6.12 -23.31
C PHE A 120 -11.71 -5.07 -24.41
N SER A 121 -12.95 -4.66 -24.64
CA SER A 121 -13.30 -3.58 -25.58
C SER A 121 -13.76 -2.35 -24.83
N PHE A 122 -13.17 -1.19 -25.12
CA PHE A 122 -13.59 0.08 -24.54
C PHE A 122 -14.87 0.61 -25.18
N ALA A 123 -15.75 1.20 -24.35
CA ALA A 123 -16.95 1.89 -24.83
C ALA A 123 -16.66 3.26 -25.47
N ALA A 124 -15.49 3.85 -25.16
CA ALA A 124 -15.06 5.13 -25.71
C ALA A 124 -13.62 5.01 -26.23
N GLU A 125 -13.34 5.64 -27.38
CA GLU A 125 -12.07 5.51 -28.11
C GLU A 125 -10.82 5.97 -27.33
N ASN A 126 -10.99 6.79 -26.29
CA ASN A 126 -9.90 7.31 -25.45
C ASN A 126 -9.97 6.87 -23.98
N ALA A 127 -10.79 5.88 -23.65
CA ALA A 127 -10.86 5.37 -22.28
C ALA A 127 -9.59 4.59 -21.91
N GLN A 128 -9.06 4.86 -20.72
CA GLN A 128 -7.95 4.09 -20.14
C GLN A 128 -8.41 3.38 -18.87
N ILE A 129 -7.85 2.20 -18.60
CA ILE A 129 -8.04 1.46 -17.35
C ILE A 129 -6.83 1.69 -16.46
N THR A 130 -7.09 1.89 -15.18
CA THR A 130 -6.08 1.95 -14.13
C THR A 130 -6.72 1.50 -12.81
N ALA A 131 -5.90 1.36 -11.77
CA ALA A 131 -6.34 1.04 -10.41
C ALA A 131 -5.48 1.80 -9.40
N LEU A 132 -6.10 2.34 -8.34
CA LEU A 132 -5.33 3.01 -7.29
C LEU A 132 -4.42 2.06 -6.51
N SER A 133 -4.73 0.76 -6.48
CA SER A 133 -3.91 -0.26 -5.84
C SER A 133 -2.49 -0.37 -6.41
N VAL A 134 -2.29 0.08 -7.65
CA VAL A 134 -0.98 0.14 -8.32
C VAL A 134 -0.14 1.32 -7.82
N GLY A 135 -0.76 2.30 -7.17
CA GLY A 135 -0.11 3.48 -6.58
C GLY A 135 0.86 3.19 -5.43
N ASN A 136 1.20 1.93 -5.18
CA ASN A 136 2.19 1.53 -4.20
C ASN A 136 3.60 2.02 -4.62
N MET A 137 4.14 2.97 -3.86
CA MET A 137 5.47 3.55 -4.06
C MET A 137 6.58 2.51 -4.12
N PHE A 138 6.49 1.45 -3.31
CA PHE A 138 7.50 0.39 -3.29
C PHE A 138 7.48 -0.43 -4.58
N GLY A 139 6.27 -0.81 -5.03
CA GLY A 139 6.09 -1.53 -6.30
C GLY A 139 6.52 -0.69 -7.50
N TRP A 140 6.14 0.59 -7.53
CA TRP A 140 6.57 1.53 -8.57
C TRP A 140 8.09 1.66 -8.61
N SER A 141 8.75 1.88 -7.47
CA SER A 141 10.22 2.00 -7.40
C SER A 141 10.93 0.77 -7.97
N ILE A 142 10.43 -0.43 -7.65
CA ILE A 142 10.98 -1.68 -8.20
C ILE A 142 10.74 -1.75 -9.71
N SER A 143 9.54 -1.40 -10.18
CA SER A 143 9.23 -1.43 -11.61
C SER A 143 10.10 -0.48 -12.44
N GLU A 144 10.38 0.72 -11.91
CA GLU A 144 11.26 1.70 -12.53
C GLU A 144 12.69 1.17 -12.60
N LEU A 145 13.19 0.56 -11.51
CA LEU A 145 14.49 -0.08 -11.51
C LEU A 145 14.57 -1.21 -12.53
N MET A 146 13.55 -2.06 -12.60
CA MET A 146 13.49 -3.17 -13.55
C MET A 146 13.42 -2.71 -15.01
N SER A 147 12.91 -1.51 -15.28
CA SER A 147 12.88 -0.92 -16.63
C SER A 147 14.29 -0.69 -17.21
N LEU A 148 15.33 -0.62 -16.37
CA LEU A 148 16.75 -0.49 -16.76
C LEU A 148 17.37 -1.81 -17.27
N GLY A 149 16.56 -2.85 -17.46
CA GLY A 149 16.99 -4.16 -17.95
C GLY A 149 17.90 -4.88 -16.96
N MET A 150 18.96 -5.54 -17.46
CA MET A 150 19.86 -6.36 -16.64
C MET A 150 20.54 -5.58 -15.50
N ILE A 151 20.83 -4.29 -15.70
CA ILE A 151 21.42 -3.43 -14.68
C ILE A 151 20.45 -3.26 -13.50
N GLY A 152 19.18 -3.03 -13.82
CA GLY A 152 18.09 -2.94 -12.84
C GLY A 152 17.98 -4.17 -11.96
N VAL A 153 18.00 -5.35 -12.59
CA VAL A 153 17.96 -6.65 -11.90
C VAL A 153 19.13 -6.79 -10.93
N VAL A 154 20.36 -6.49 -11.38
CA VAL A 154 21.56 -6.58 -10.54
C VAL A 154 21.49 -5.63 -9.35
N ILE A 155 20.99 -4.40 -9.54
CA ILE A 155 20.82 -3.43 -8.46
C ILE A 155 19.81 -3.93 -7.43
N VAL A 156 18.63 -4.38 -7.87
CA VAL A 156 17.58 -4.86 -6.96
C VAL A 156 18.07 -6.07 -6.16
N VAL A 157 18.68 -7.05 -6.82
CA VAL A 157 19.27 -8.22 -6.16
C VAL A 157 20.38 -7.80 -5.18
N GLY A 158 21.22 -6.84 -5.57
CA GLY A 158 22.27 -6.29 -4.73
C GLY A 158 21.72 -5.62 -3.46
N ILE A 159 20.68 -4.79 -3.58
CA ILE A 159 20.02 -4.13 -2.45
C ILE A 159 19.42 -5.17 -1.50
N VAL A 160 18.66 -6.13 -2.04
CA VAL A 160 18.03 -7.19 -1.24
C VAL A 160 19.08 -8.03 -0.51
N ALA A 161 20.13 -8.47 -1.21
CA ALA A 161 21.23 -9.23 -0.61
C ALA A 161 21.95 -8.43 0.48
N SER A 162 22.19 -7.13 0.27
CA SER A 162 22.80 -6.24 1.25
C SER A 162 21.97 -6.13 2.52
N ILE A 163 20.66 -5.94 2.37
CA ILE A 163 19.72 -5.89 3.51
C ILE A 163 19.77 -7.21 4.28
N ILE A 164 19.71 -8.35 3.58
CA ILE A 164 19.77 -9.68 4.21
C ILE A 164 21.08 -9.85 4.98
N LEU A 165 22.23 -9.47 4.42
CA LEU A 165 23.53 -9.61 5.08
C LEU A 165 23.65 -8.71 6.31
N VAL A 166 23.12 -7.48 6.26
CA VAL A 166 23.10 -6.56 7.39
C VAL A 166 22.18 -7.05 8.50
N LEU A 167 20.98 -7.53 8.16
CA LEU A 167 20.03 -8.08 9.12
C LEU A 167 20.55 -9.38 9.74
N ARG A 168 21.15 -10.27 8.94
CA ARG A 168 21.77 -11.50 9.45
C ARG A 168 22.85 -11.23 10.48
N LYS A 169 23.68 -10.19 10.28
CA LYS A 169 24.69 -9.75 11.26
C LYS A 169 24.11 -9.16 12.54
N ARG A 170 22.85 -8.70 12.52
CA ARG A 170 22.18 -8.10 13.69
C ARG A 170 21.36 -9.11 14.49
N GLU A 171 20.77 -10.11 13.83
CA GLU A 171 19.85 -11.07 14.47
C GLU A 171 20.49 -12.37 14.94
N LEU A 172 21.69 -12.71 14.46
CA LEU A 172 22.48 -13.84 14.96
C LEU A 172 23.67 -13.30 15.78
N PRO A 173 23.51 -13.05 17.09
CA PRO A 173 24.67 -13.00 17.97
C PRO A 173 25.24 -14.42 18.00
N GLU A 174 26.48 -14.60 17.50
CA GLU A 174 27.28 -15.77 17.86
C GLU A 174 27.51 -15.81 19.38
#